data_AF-A0A6B8J347-F1
#
_entry.id   AF-A0A6B8J347-F1
#
_cell.length_a   1.000
_cell.length_b   1.000
_cell.length_c   1.000
_cell.angle_alpha   90.00
_cell.angle_beta   90.00
_cell.angle_gamma   90.00
#
_symmetry.space_group_name_H-M   'P 1'
#
loop_
_entity.id
_entity.type
_entity.pdbx_description
1 polymer ?
#
loop_
_entity_poly.entity_id
_entity_poly.type
_entity_poly.pdbx_seq_one_letter_code
_entity_poly.pdbx_strand_id
1 'polypeptide(L)'
;MPRRYIRLFWLLVALTWLALIAALVNAGFTPDYWLLRRLEGAELPYPTSTVIVFALLGTVELVVAALIVRPWKLKRLWLRLLIAFVLLLAWSVPWMLSAMHQPPVHGMHLLWLLLLDVGLLLALCVVSLVSVLKGLSRRKKARITAP
;
A
#
# COMPACT_ATOMS: atom_id res chain seq x y z
N MET A 1 -4.48 -14.61 20.66
CA MET A 1 -4.88 -13.45 19.84
C MET A 1 -6.31 -13.66 19.38
N PRO A 2 -7.27 -12.78 19.68
CA PRO A 2 -8.67 -13.07 19.37
C PRO A 2 -8.88 -13.04 17.85
N ARG A 3 -9.53 -14.09 17.32
CA ARG A 3 -9.85 -14.31 15.89
C ARG A 3 -10.52 -13.11 15.19
N ARG A 4 -11.02 -12.14 15.94
CA ARG A 4 -11.63 -10.89 15.46
C ARG A 4 -10.61 -9.98 14.74
N TYR A 5 -9.41 -9.81 15.27
CA TYR A 5 -8.39 -8.95 14.62
C TYR A 5 -7.92 -9.51 13.28
N ILE A 6 -7.82 -10.83 13.17
CA ILE A 6 -7.45 -11.50 11.93
C ILE A 6 -8.52 -11.25 10.86
N ARG A 7 -9.80 -11.40 11.23
CA ARG A 7 -10.92 -11.12 10.32
C ARG A 7 -10.99 -9.65 9.91
N LEU A 8 -10.82 -8.72 10.85
CA LEU A 8 -10.81 -7.28 10.54
C LEU A 8 -9.67 -6.92 9.59
N PHE A 9 -8.48 -7.49 9.78
CA PHE A 9 -7.36 -7.29 8.86
C PHE A 9 -7.68 -7.78 7.46
N TRP A 10 -8.20 -9.01 7.31
CA TRP A 10 -8.58 -9.54 5.99
C TRP A 10 -9.73 -8.77 5.34
N LEU A 11 -10.68 -8.26 6.14
CA LEU A 11 -11.74 -7.36 5.66
C LEU A 11 -11.17 -6.05 5.12
N LEU A 12 -10.25 -5.42 5.85
CA LEU A 12 -9.57 -4.21 5.38
C LEU A 12 -8.80 -4.49 4.09
N VAL A 13 -8.04 -5.58 4.04
CA VAL A 13 -7.33 -6.03 2.84
C VAL A 13 -8.29 -6.21 1.65
N ALA A 14 -9.43 -6.87 1.84
CA ALA A 14 -10.43 -7.07 0.80
C ALA A 14 -11.08 -5.76 0.35
N LEU A 15 -11.38 -4.84 1.29
CA LEU A 15 -11.91 -3.52 0.98
C LEU A 15 -10.90 -2.67 0.19
N THR A 16 -9.63 -2.67 0.61
CA THR A 16 -8.55 -1.99 -0.10
C THR A 16 -8.39 -2.56 -1.51
N TRP A 17 -8.49 -3.88 -1.65
CA TRP A 17 -8.44 -4.53 -2.96
C TRP A 17 -9.62 -4.12 -3.86
N LEU A 18 -10.85 -4.13 -3.34
CA LEU A 18 -12.03 -3.68 -4.10
C LEU A 18 -11.92 -2.20 -4.52
N ALA A 19 -11.44 -1.35 -3.62
CA ALA A 19 -11.22 0.07 -3.91
C ALA A 19 -10.17 0.26 -5.02
N LEU A 20 -9.09 -0.52 -5.00
CA LEU A 20 -8.07 -0.53 -6.05
C LEU A 20 -8.68 -0.90 -7.41
N ILE A 21 -9.44 -2.01 -7.48
CA ILE A 21 -10.09 -2.45 -8.73
C ILE A 21 -11.03 -1.36 -9.26
N ALA A 22 -11.88 -0.80 -8.40
CA ALA A 22 -12.83 0.24 -8.79
C ALA A 22 -12.10 1.49 -9.32
N ALA A 23 -11.00 1.89 -8.68
CA ALA A 23 -10.25 3.06 -9.10
C ALA A 23 -9.42 2.82 -10.38
N LEU A 24 -8.90 1.59 -10.60
CA LEU A 24 -8.27 1.22 -11.88
C LEU A 24 -9.30 1.20 -13.02
N VAL A 25 -10.50 0.68 -12.77
CA VAL A 25 -11.59 0.68 -13.75
C VAL A 25 -11.98 2.11 -14.11
N ASN A 26 -12.16 2.98 -13.10
CA ASN A 26 -12.44 4.40 -13.29
C ASN A 26 -11.32 5.14 -14.03
N ALA A 27 -10.06 4.83 -13.71
CA ALA A 27 -8.90 5.38 -14.41
C ALA A 27 -8.89 4.98 -15.90
N GLY A 28 -9.36 3.77 -16.24
CA GLY A 28 -9.52 3.33 -17.63
C GLY A 28 -10.60 4.10 -18.41
N PHE A 29 -11.60 4.67 -17.73
CA PHE A 29 -12.59 5.58 -18.34
C PHE A 29 -12.09 7.02 -18.45
N THR A 30 -10.97 7.34 -17.80
CA THR A 30 -10.40 8.69 -17.85
C THR A 30 -9.62 8.84 -19.16
N PRO A 31 -9.98 9.79 -20.03
CA PRO A 31 -9.35 9.91 -21.34
C PRO A 31 -7.86 10.25 -21.21
N ASP A 32 -7.03 9.53 -21.97
CA ASP A 32 -5.61 9.85 -22.09
C ASP A 32 -5.43 11.03 -23.05
N TYR A 33 -5.40 12.24 -22.48
CA TYR A 33 -5.26 13.47 -23.25
C TYR A 33 -3.98 13.55 -24.08
N TRP A 34 -2.92 12.84 -23.67
CA TRP A 34 -1.67 12.78 -24.46
C TRP A 34 -1.83 11.89 -25.69
N LEU A 35 -2.52 10.76 -25.54
CA LEU A 35 -2.80 9.84 -26.64
C LEU A 35 -3.86 10.40 -27.60
N LEU A 36 -4.93 11.04 -27.08
CA LEU A 36 -5.94 11.73 -27.88
C LEU A 36 -5.31 12.85 -28.73
N ARG A 37 -4.35 13.59 -28.17
CA ARG A 37 -3.65 14.66 -28.90
C ARG A 37 -2.78 14.12 -30.03
N ARG A 38 -2.31 12.87 -29.93
CA ARG A 38 -1.50 12.20 -30.94
C ARG A 38 -2.33 11.52 -32.04
N LEU A 39 -3.58 11.18 -31.74
CA LEU A 39 -4.49 10.44 -32.62
C LEU A 39 -5.63 11.30 -33.18
N GLU A 40 -5.48 12.63 -33.12
CA GLU A 40 -6.44 13.60 -33.68
C GLU A 40 -7.89 13.41 -33.19
N GLY A 41 -8.07 12.93 -31.95
CA GLY A 41 -9.40 12.77 -31.34
C GLY A 41 -10.20 11.55 -31.78
N ALA A 42 -9.57 10.53 -32.38
CA ALA A 42 -10.22 9.25 -32.62
C ALA A 42 -10.72 8.59 -31.31
N GLU A 43 -11.85 7.89 -31.37
CA GLU A 43 -12.35 7.09 -30.23
C GLU A 43 -11.34 6.00 -29.89
N LEU A 44 -10.79 6.09 -28.68
CA LEU A 44 -9.84 5.11 -28.16
C LEU A 44 -10.59 3.94 -27.54
N PRO A 45 -10.26 2.69 -27.92
CA PRO A 45 -10.84 1.51 -27.27
C PRO A 45 -10.44 1.49 -25.80
N TYR A 46 -11.35 1.04 -24.93
CA TYR A 46 -11.09 0.95 -23.49
C TYR A 46 -9.83 0.11 -23.22
N PRO A 47 -8.89 0.58 -22.37
CA PRO A 47 -7.61 -0.09 -22.13
C PRO A 47 -7.76 -1.32 -21.19
N THR A 48 -8.51 -2.33 -21.63
CA THR A 48 -8.80 -3.56 -20.86
C THR A 48 -7.53 -4.28 -20.44
N SER A 49 -6.58 -4.45 -21.35
CA SER A 49 -5.30 -5.14 -21.09
C SER A 49 -4.50 -4.44 -19.99
N THR A 50 -4.39 -3.12 -20.04
CA THR A 50 -3.67 -2.30 -19.06
C THR A 50 -4.34 -2.40 -17.68
N VAL A 51 -5.66 -2.29 -17.61
CA VAL A 51 -6.42 -2.43 -16.36
C VAL A 51 -6.23 -3.82 -15.73
N ILE A 52 -6.29 -4.88 -16.54
CA ILE A 52 -6.07 -6.27 -16.07
C ILE A 52 -4.65 -6.44 -15.52
N VAL A 53 -3.63 -5.98 -16.25
CA VAL A 53 -2.23 -6.10 -15.82
C VAL A 53 -2.00 -5.38 -14.51
N PHE A 54 -2.49 -4.15 -14.35
CA PHE A 54 -2.33 -3.40 -13.10
C PHE A 54 -3.16 -3.94 -11.94
N ALA A 55 -4.32 -4.55 -12.22
CA ALA A 55 -5.08 -5.28 -11.21
C ALA A 55 -4.33 -6.53 -10.71
N LEU A 56 -3.66 -7.24 -11.62
CA LEU A 56 -2.79 -8.37 -11.28
C LEU A 56 -1.53 -7.93 -10.52
N LEU A 57 -0.89 -6.84 -10.93
CA LEU A 57 0.25 -6.27 -10.20
C LEU A 57 -0.16 -5.86 -8.78
N GLY A 58 -1.24 -5.10 -8.65
CA GLY A 58 -1.71 -4.63 -7.35
C GLY A 58 -2.17 -5.77 -6.43
N THR A 59 -2.77 -6.85 -6.96
CA THR A 59 -3.04 -8.07 -6.16
C THR A 59 -1.75 -8.68 -5.63
N VAL A 60 -0.75 -8.86 -6.49
CA VAL A 60 0.54 -9.45 -6.10
C VAL A 60 1.21 -8.60 -5.02
N GLU A 61 1.26 -7.28 -5.19
CA GLU A 61 1.84 -6.36 -4.20
C GLU A 61 1.15 -6.45 -2.85
N LEU A 62 -0.19 -6.50 -2.85
CA LEU A 62 -0.99 -6.59 -1.64
C LEU A 62 -0.79 -7.94 -0.92
N VAL A 63 -0.70 -9.03 -1.68
CA VAL A 63 -0.40 -10.37 -1.16
C VAL A 63 1.02 -10.41 -0.58
N VAL A 64 2.02 -9.92 -1.31
CA VAL A 64 3.42 -9.88 -0.85
C VAL A 64 3.55 -9.04 0.41
N ALA A 65 2.95 -7.85 0.44
CA ALA A 65 2.92 -6.98 1.62
C ALA A 65 2.28 -7.69 2.82
N ALA A 66 1.11 -8.30 2.65
CA ALA A 66 0.43 -9.05 3.72
C ALA A 66 1.28 -10.23 4.23
N LEU A 67 1.97 -10.93 3.33
CA LEU A 67 2.85 -12.07 3.65
C LEU A 67 4.14 -11.67 4.36
N ILE A 68 4.68 -10.48 4.12
CA ILE A 68 5.86 -9.96 4.81
C ILE A 68 5.46 -9.42 6.19
N VAL A 69 4.43 -8.58 6.25
CA VAL A 69 4.00 -7.91 7.48
C VAL A 69 3.57 -8.91 8.54
N ARG A 70 2.83 -9.98 8.17
CA ARG A 70 2.29 -11.02 9.08
C ARG A 70 1.91 -10.43 10.45
N PRO A 71 0.84 -9.62 10.52
CA PRO A 71 0.52 -8.81 11.71
C PRO A 71 0.28 -9.65 12.98
N TRP A 72 0.06 -10.95 12.83
CA TRP A 72 -0.11 -11.94 13.90
C TRP A 72 1.17 -12.27 14.69
N LYS A 73 2.36 -12.01 14.14
CA LYS A 73 3.65 -12.24 14.82
C LYS A 73 4.21 -10.92 15.32
N LEU A 74 3.90 -10.56 16.58
CA LEU A 74 4.39 -9.31 17.20
C LEU A 74 5.91 -9.28 17.42
N LYS A 75 6.57 -10.45 17.54
CA LYS A 75 8.04 -10.51 17.65
C LYS A 75 8.69 -10.01 16.35
N ARG A 76 9.52 -8.95 16.46
CA ARG A 76 10.21 -8.29 15.33
C ARG A 76 9.26 -7.71 14.26
N LEU A 77 8.02 -7.35 14.62
CA LEU A 77 7.05 -6.74 13.69
C LEU A 77 7.60 -5.45 13.05
N TRP A 78 8.30 -4.63 13.84
CA TRP A 78 8.92 -3.39 13.36
C TRP A 78 9.94 -3.63 12.23
N LEU A 79 10.80 -4.64 12.36
CA LEU A 79 11.77 -5.03 11.31
C LEU A 79 11.07 -5.53 10.04
N ARG A 80 9.97 -6.27 10.17
CA ARG A 80 9.21 -6.78 9.01
C ARG A 80 8.53 -5.65 8.26
N LEU A 81 7.92 -4.72 8.99
CA LEU A 81 7.32 -3.52 8.41
C LEU A 81 8.38 -2.66 7.71
N LEU A 82 9.58 -2.53 8.29
CA LEU A 82 10.69 -1.80 7.67
C LEU A 82 11.16 -2.48 6.38
N ILE A 83 11.31 -3.81 6.38
CA ILE A 83 11.67 -4.57 5.18
C ILE A 83 10.59 -4.42 4.09
N ALA A 84 9.31 -4.57 4.45
CA ALA A 84 8.20 -4.37 3.53
C ALA A 84 8.20 -2.97 2.93
N PHE A 85 8.40 -1.95 3.78
CA PHE A 85 8.46 -0.55 3.37
C PHE A 85 9.63 -0.29 2.42
N VAL A 86 10.84 -0.72 2.75
CA VAL A 86 12.02 -0.51 1.88
C VAL A 86 11.85 -1.24 0.54
N LEU A 87 11.28 -2.44 0.54
CA LEU A 87 11.05 -3.21 -0.69
C LEU A 87 10.01 -2.53 -1.60
N LEU A 88 8.89 -2.08 -1.02
CA LEU A 88 7.85 -1.36 -1.77
C LEU A 88 8.32 0.01 -2.23
N LEU A 89 9.07 0.73 -1.41
CA LEU A 89 9.67 2.01 -1.77
C LEU A 89 10.67 1.86 -2.92
N ALA A 90 11.51 0.82 -2.89
CA ALA A 90 12.41 0.52 -4.01
C ALA A 90 11.64 0.19 -5.29
N TRP A 91 10.48 -0.44 -5.16
CA TRP A 91 9.59 -0.71 -6.29
C TRP A 91 8.87 0.54 -6.79
N SER A 92 8.55 1.52 -5.94
CA SER A 92 7.84 2.75 -6.33
C SER A 92 8.74 3.78 -7.04
N VAL A 93 10.05 3.79 -6.77
CA VAL A 93 11.01 4.74 -7.36
C VAL A 93 11.02 4.76 -8.90
N PRO A 94 11.14 3.62 -9.62
CA PRO A 94 11.10 3.59 -11.09
C PRO A 94 9.81 4.19 -11.68
N TRP A 95 8.67 3.95 -11.03
CA TRP A 95 7.39 4.49 -11.45
C TRP A 95 7.30 6.01 -11.21
N MET A 96 7.86 6.49 -10.10
CA MET A 96 7.92 7.91 -9.77
C MET A 96 8.77 8.70 -10.78
N LEU A 97 9.90 8.12 -11.21
CA LEU A 97 10.75 8.69 -12.26
C LEU A 97 10.06 8.70 -13.63
N SER A 98 9.17 7.73 -13.87
CA SER A 98 8.44 7.61 -15.14
C SER A 98 7.19 8.49 -15.19
N ALA A 99 6.76 9.08 -14.06
CA ALA A 99 5.46 9.75 -13.88
C ALA A 99 5.18 10.93 -14.84
N MET A 100 6.21 11.52 -15.44
CA MET A 100 6.06 12.76 -16.22
C MET A 100 5.30 12.59 -17.55
N HIS A 101 5.17 11.38 -18.10
CA HIS A 101 4.55 11.14 -19.43
C HIS A 101 3.64 9.90 -19.46
N GLN A 102 2.97 9.58 -18.34
CA GLN A 102 2.27 8.30 -18.21
C GLN A 102 0.76 8.39 -18.45
N PRO A 103 0.15 7.34 -19.03
CA PRO A 103 -1.31 7.20 -19.15
C PRO A 103 -2.02 7.24 -17.78
N PRO A 104 -3.31 7.61 -17.72
CA PRO A 104 -4.07 7.73 -16.46
C PRO A 104 -4.04 6.46 -15.58
N VAL A 105 -4.09 5.27 -16.20
CA VAL A 105 -4.06 3.98 -15.50
C VAL A 105 -2.72 3.75 -14.80
N HIS A 106 -1.62 4.17 -15.41
CA HIS A 106 -0.29 4.09 -14.82
C HIS A 106 -0.13 5.05 -13.63
N GLY A 107 -0.68 6.27 -13.76
CA GLY A 107 -0.73 7.23 -12.66
C GLY A 107 -1.54 6.70 -11.47
N MET A 108 -2.64 6.00 -11.71
CA MET A 108 -3.42 5.34 -10.68
C MET A 108 -2.64 4.23 -9.96
N HIS A 109 -1.85 3.44 -10.69
CA HIS A 109 -0.98 2.43 -10.08
C HIS A 109 0.15 3.05 -9.24
N LEU A 110 0.75 4.14 -9.69
CA LEU A 110 1.72 4.90 -8.88
C LEU A 110 1.07 5.43 -7.59
N LEU A 111 -0.15 5.99 -7.69
CA LEU A 111 -0.89 6.49 -6.53
C LEU A 111 -1.21 5.35 -5.55
N TRP A 112 -1.55 4.17 -6.07
CA TRP A 112 -1.70 2.96 -5.28
C TRP A 112 -0.42 2.58 -4.51
N LEU A 113 0.73 2.56 -5.18
CA LEU A 113 2.02 2.29 -4.55
C LEU A 113 2.35 3.29 -3.42
N LEU A 114 2.12 4.59 -3.67
CA LEU A 114 2.33 5.63 -2.67
C LEU A 114 1.39 5.47 -1.46
N LEU A 115 0.14 5.09 -1.68
CA LEU A 115 -0.80 4.80 -0.58
C LEU A 115 -0.34 3.59 0.26
N LEU A 116 0.21 2.55 -0.38
CA LEU A 116 0.82 1.42 0.34
C LEU A 116 2.03 1.86 1.16
N ASP A 117 2.93 2.66 0.58
CA ASP A 117 4.12 3.18 1.26
C ASP A 117 3.73 4.02 2.50
N VAL A 118 2.77 4.93 2.35
CA VAL A 118 2.23 5.74 3.45
C VAL A 118 1.57 4.84 4.52
N GLY A 119 0.80 3.85 4.10
CA GLY A 119 0.16 2.90 5.02
C GLY A 119 1.17 2.11 5.86
N LEU A 120 2.26 1.63 5.23
CA LEU A 120 3.36 0.95 5.90
C LEU A 120 4.11 1.88 6.87
N LEU A 121 4.36 3.13 6.46
CA LEU A 121 5.01 4.13 7.29
C LEU A 121 4.15 4.49 8.52
N LEU A 122 2.85 4.67 8.34
CA LEU A 122 1.92 4.87 9.46
C LEU A 122 1.90 3.68 10.41
N ALA A 123 1.89 2.45 9.88
CA ALA A 123 1.98 1.24 10.70
C ALA A 123 3.30 1.18 11.49
N LEU A 124 4.43 1.55 10.88
CA LEU A 124 5.73 1.67 11.55
C LEU A 124 5.69 2.70 12.69
N CYS A 125 5.13 3.89 12.43
CA CYS A 125 4.99 4.96 13.42
C CYS A 125 4.14 4.50 14.62
N VAL A 126 2.99 3.87 14.38
CA VAL A 126 2.13 3.35 15.45
C VAL A 126 2.86 2.28 16.27
N VAL A 127 3.54 1.33 15.63
CA VAL A 127 4.29 0.27 16.34
C VAL A 127 5.44 0.85 17.14
N SER A 128 6.15 1.84 16.60
CA SER A 128 7.23 2.55 17.30
C SER A 128 6.70 3.29 18.53
N LEU A 129 5.63 4.08 18.36
CA LEU A 129 5.00 4.85 19.44
C LEU A 129 4.51 3.93 20.57
N VAL A 130 3.81 2.84 20.24
CA VAL A 130 3.35 1.86 21.22
C VAL A 130 4.52 1.21 21.96
N SER A 131 5.64 0.96 21.27
CA SER A 131 6.84 0.39 21.87
C SER A 131 7.50 1.36 22.86
N VAL A 132 7.61 2.64 22.50
CA VAL A 132 8.12 3.71 23.38
C VAL A 132 7.22 3.88 24.60
N LEU A 133 5.90 3.97 24.40
CA LEU A 133 4.93 4.11 25.50
C LEU A 133 5.01 2.93 26.48
N LYS A 134 5.08 1.69 25.97
CA LYS A 134 5.29 0.50 26.83
C LYS A 134 6.62 0.56 27.59
N GLY A 135 7.69 1.04 26.96
CA GLY A 135 8.99 1.24 27.61
C GLY A 135 8.93 2.27 28.74
N LEU A 136 8.27 3.40 28.51
CA LEU A 136 8.06 4.46 29.50
C LEU A 136 7.19 3.97 30.67
N SER A 137 6.08 3.28 30.40
CA SER A 137 5.23 2.71 31.45
C SER A 137 5.98 1.67 32.30
N ARG A 138 6.84 0.84 31.69
CA ARG A 138 7.69 -0.11 32.42
C ARG A 138 8.72 0.59 33.30
N ARG A 139 9.40 1.63 32.79
CA ARG A 139 10.33 2.44 33.58
C ARG A 139 9.64 3.15 34.74
N LYS A 140 8.45 3.72 34.50
CA LYS A 140 7.63 4.37 35.54
C LYS A 140 7.24 3.37 36.63
N LYS A 141 6.82 2.16 36.25
CA LYS A 141 6.48 1.09 37.22
C LYS A 141 7.71 0.62 38.02
N ALA A 142 8.86 0.43 37.37
CA ALA A 142 10.11 0.07 38.04
C ALA A 142 10.61 1.13 39.02
N ARG A 143 10.40 2.42 38.71
CA ARG A 143 10.76 3.55 39.59
C ARG A 143 9.83 3.67 40.82
N ILE A 144 8.58 3.22 40.72
CA ILE A 144 7.60 3.22 41.82
C ILE A 144 7.83 2.02 42.77
N THR A 145 8.38 0.91 42.25
CA THR A 145 8.66 -0.31 43.03
C THR A 145 10.11 -0.41 43.52
N ALA A 146 10.94 0.61 43.29
CA ALA A 146 12.29 0.68 43.85
C ALA A 146 12.19 1.16 45.31
N PRO A 147 12.76 0.42 46.29
CA PRO A 147 12.68 0.75 47.72
C PRO A 147 13.45 2.02 48.09
#